data_AF-A0A6J2TY45-F1
#
_entry.id   AF-A0A6J2TY45-F1
#
_cell.length_a   1.000
_cell.length_b   1.000
_cell.length_c   1.000
_cell.angle_alpha   90.00
_cell.angle_beta   90.00
_cell.angle_gamma   90.00
#
_symmetry.space_group_name_H-M   'P 1'
#
loop_
_entity.id
_entity.type
_entity.pdbx_description
1 polymer ?
#
loop_
_entity_poly.entity_id
_entity_poly.type
_entity_poly.pdbx_seq_one_letter_code
_entity_poly.pdbx_strand_id
1 'polypeptide(L)'
;MIQYTYVAVRNESFEPDLRNEGTYLCKMPAPPPPPPGAKNWYSHLKPHERLYYHQTMNSVRCSKRYRGNPNVPRDSLDLQLQSRYDHSREAFPEKVDSVLQRETCKAVTSWSAPAAEKEIGAKIKVFRVLRNTRTVRRKQEDALGHPLRIGGCKEKVHPHSVKLICSGVHNQLVNNGFSRQTSDGNFFRY
;
A
#
# COMPACT_ATOMS: atom_id res chain seq x y z
N MET A 1 11.33 20.70 -18.55
CA MET A 1 12.21 20.21 -17.47
C MET A 1 11.92 18.73 -17.31
N ILE A 2 12.91 17.84 -17.48
CA ILE A 2 12.70 16.40 -17.40
C ILE A 2 12.39 16.03 -15.94
N GLN A 3 11.17 15.56 -15.70
CA GLN A 3 10.76 15.12 -14.37
C GLN A 3 10.98 13.60 -14.22
N TYR A 4 11.42 13.18 -13.04
CA TYR A 4 11.65 11.79 -12.70
C TYR A 4 10.82 11.40 -11.49
N THR A 5 10.27 10.20 -11.50
CA THR A 5 9.57 9.61 -10.36
C THR A 5 10.27 8.35 -9.87
N TYR A 6 10.13 8.07 -8.59
CA TYR A 6 10.62 6.83 -7.99
C TYR A 6 9.50 5.79 -7.97
N VAL A 7 9.73 4.66 -8.62
CA VAL A 7 8.78 3.54 -8.68
C VAL A 7 9.43 2.30 -8.07
N ALA A 8 8.67 1.56 -7.27
CA ALA A 8 9.08 0.26 -6.76
C ALA A 8 8.81 -0.80 -7.84
N VAL A 9 9.86 -1.49 -8.28
CA VAL A 9 9.80 -2.54 -9.31
C VAL A 9 10.32 -3.83 -8.72
N ARG A 10 9.85 -4.98 -9.20
CA ARG A 10 10.42 -6.28 -8.83
C ARG A 10 11.92 -6.28 -9.13
N ASN A 11 12.71 -6.78 -8.19
CA ASN A 11 14.13 -6.99 -8.41
C ASN A 11 14.33 -8.33 -9.13
N GLU A 12 14.92 -8.27 -10.32
CA GLU A 12 15.22 -9.43 -11.16
C GLU A 12 16.70 -9.84 -11.06
N SER A 13 17.49 -9.12 -10.25
CA SER A 13 18.88 -9.46 -9.96
C SER A 13 18.97 -10.74 -9.11
N PHE A 14 20.11 -11.42 -9.18
CA PHE A 14 20.43 -12.52 -8.27
C PHE A 14 20.65 -12.03 -6.83
N GLU A 15 21.10 -10.78 -6.67
CA GLU A 15 21.32 -10.13 -5.38
C GLU A 15 20.08 -9.32 -4.96
N PRO A 16 19.61 -9.49 -3.70
CA PRO A 16 18.52 -8.68 -3.16
C PRO A 16 18.92 -7.21 -2.94
N ASP A 17 17.95 -6.29 -3.03
CA ASP A 17 18.20 -4.87 -2.80
C ASP A 17 18.19 -4.53 -1.30
N LEU A 18 19.37 -4.37 -0.71
CA LEU A 18 19.53 -4.11 0.72
C LEU A 18 19.59 -2.62 1.09
N ARG A 19 19.52 -1.71 0.11
CA ARG A 19 19.73 -0.26 0.31
C ARG A 19 18.88 0.37 1.42
N ASN A 20 17.68 -0.18 1.68
CA ASN A 20 16.77 0.31 2.72
C ASN A 20 16.93 -0.41 4.07
N GLU A 21 17.34 -1.68 4.09
CA GLU A 21 17.32 -2.51 5.30
C GLU A 21 18.66 -2.57 6.03
N GLY A 22 19.79 -2.48 5.32
CA GLY A 22 21.10 -2.64 5.94
C GLY A 22 22.22 -2.91 4.94
N THR A 23 23.30 -3.47 5.45
CA THR A 23 24.49 -3.79 4.65
C THR A 23 24.88 -5.25 4.81
N TYR A 24 25.38 -5.85 3.73
CA TYR A 24 25.96 -7.18 3.75
C TYR A 24 27.48 -7.05 3.81
N LEU A 25 28.11 -7.66 4.81
CA LEU A 25 29.53 -7.44 5.11
C LEU A 25 30.47 -8.04 4.07
N CYS A 26 30.09 -9.15 3.45
CA CYS A 26 30.88 -9.83 2.43
C CYS A 26 30.23 -9.67 1.06
N LYS A 27 30.99 -9.88 -0.02
CA LYS A 27 30.37 -9.96 -1.35
C LYS A 27 29.54 -11.23 -1.46
N MET A 28 28.34 -11.12 -2.03
CA MET A 28 27.51 -12.29 -2.32
C MET A 28 28.12 -13.12 -3.47
N PRO A 29 27.90 -14.44 -3.49
CA PRO A 29 28.34 -15.27 -4.62
C PRO A 29 27.67 -14.81 -5.91
N ALA A 30 28.47 -14.47 -6.91
CA ALA A 30 27.99 -14.03 -8.20
C ALA A 30 27.90 -15.21 -9.19
N PRO A 31 26.83 -15.28 -10.00
CA PRO A 31 26.73 -16.27 -11.07
C PRO A 31 27.78 -16.00 -12.17
N PRO A 32 28.19 -17.03 -12.93
CA PRO A 32 29.04 -16.83 -14.10
C PRO A 32 28.33 -15.94 -15.13
N PRO A 33 29.10 -15.16 -15.92
CA PRO A 33 28.54 -14.21 -16.87
C PRO A 33 27.63 -14.92 -17.89
N PRO A 34 26.48 -14.33 -18.24
CA PRO A 34 25.57 -14.94 -19.19
C PRO A 34 26.18 -14.95 -20.61
N PRO A 35 25.87 -15.96 -21.42
CA PRO A 35 26.31 -16.01 -22.81
C PRO A 35 25.71 -14.85 -23.63
N PRO A 36 26.35 -14.44 -24.73
CA PRO A 36 25.84 -13.38 -25.59
C PRO A 36 24.41 -13.70 -26.06
N GLY A 37 23.47 -12.80 -25.78
CA GLY A 37 22.05 -12.95 -26.16
C GLY A 37 21.11 -13.47 -25.06
N ALA A 38 21.62 -13.90 -23.91
CA ALA A 38 20.78 -14.24 -22.77
C ALA A 38 20.17 -12.99 -22.13
N LYS A 39 18.83 -12.95 -22.03
CA LYS A 39 18.09 -11.84 -21.41
C LYS A 39 18.23 -11.81 -19.88
N ASN A 40 18.26 -13.00 -19.26
CA ASN A 40 18.24 -13.15 -17.81
C ASN A 40 19.53 -13.79 -17.32
N TRP A 41 19.99 -13.37 -16.14
CA TRP A 41 21.22 -13.85 -15.51
C TRP A 41 21.22 -15.37 -15.23
N TYR A 42 20.04 -15.98 -15.11
CA TYR A 42 19.88 -17.38 -14.70
C TYR A 42 19.60 -18.34 -15.86
N SER A 43 19.43 -17.83 -17.08
CA SER A 43 18.89 -18.62 -18.21
C SER A 43 19.77 -19.80 -18.63
N HIS A 44 21.08 -19.66 -18.49
CA HIS A 44 22.08 -20.70 -18.82
C HIS A 44 22.43 -21.62 -17.66
N LEU A 45 21.92 -21.35 -16.45
CA LEU A 45 22.30 -22.06 -15.24
C LEU A 45 21.41 -23.28 -14.99
N LYS A 46 22.01 -24.34 -14.44
CA LYS A 46 21.28 -25.52 -13.97
C LYS A 46 20.39 -25.14 -12.77
N PRO A 47 19.28 -25.86 -12.51
CA PRO A 47 18.37 -25.51 -11.42
C PRO A 47 19.03 -25.35 -10.04
N HIS A 48 20.01 -26.20 -9.70
CA HIS A 48 20.73 -26.11 -8.42
C HIS A 48 21.67 -24.90 -8.35
N GLU A 49 22.32 -24.54 -9.45
CA GLU A 49 23.15 -23.32 -9.55
C GLU A 49 22.28 -22.08 -9.38
N ARG A 50 21.10 -22.05 -10.01
CA ARG A 50 20.13 -20.96 -9.85
C ARG A 50 19.73 -20.77 -8.40
N LEU A 51 19.44 -21.86 -7.69
CA LEU A 51 19.08 -21.82 -6.28
C LEU A 51 20.25 -21.30 -5.41
N TYR A 52 21.48 -21.72 -5.71
CA TYR A 52 22.67 -21.30 -4.99
C TYR A 52 22.96 -19.80 -5.16
N TYR A 53 22.87 -19.29 -6.39
CA TYR A 53 23.19 -17.88 -6.69
C TYR A 53 22.04 -16.91 -6.37
N HIS A 54 20.78 -17.36 -6.44
CA HIS A 54 19.63 -16.50 -6.16
C HIS A 54 19.39 -16.38 -4.65
N GLN A 55 20.00 -15.36 -4.04
CA GLN A 55 19.83 -15.08 -2.62
C GLN A 55 18.49 -14.36 -2.38
N THR A 56 17.70 -14.89 -1.45
CA THR A 56 16.44 -14.24 -1.04
C THR A 56 16.69 -13.26 0.10
N MET A 57 15.79 -12.28 0.27
CA MET A 57 15.80 -11.39 1.44
C MET A 57 15.83 -12.17 2.76
N ASN A 58 15.12 -13.31 2.84
CA ASN A 58 15.08 -14.12 4.03
C ASN A 58 16.42 -14.82 4.31
N SER A 59 17.05 -15.39 3.27
CA SER A 59 18.40 -15.96 3.35
C SER A 59 19.40 -14.94 3.90
N VAL A 60 19.38 -13.72 3.36
CA VAL A 60 20.27 -12.65 3.80
C VAL A 60 20.03 -12.27 5.26
N ARG A 61 18.78 -12.10 5.68
CA ARG A 61 18.43 -11.73 7.07
C ARG A 61 18.87 -12.77 8.10
N CYS A 62 18.82 -14.06 7.75
CA CYS A 62 19.29 -15.14 8.61
C CYS A 62 20.81 -15.30 8.61
N SER A 63 21.53 -14.65 7.69
CA SER A 63 22.98 -14.74 7.59
C SER A 63 23.66 -13.93 8.69
N LYS A 64 24.67 -14.51 9.34
CA LYS A 64 25.56 -13.80 10.29
C LYS A 64 26.31 -12.62 9.65
N ARG A 65 26.42 -12.59 8.32
CA ARG A 65 27.11 -11.55 7.56
C ARG A 65 26.24 -10.32 7.29
N TYR A 66 24.96 -10.39 7.62
CA TYR A 66 24.04 -9.28 7.44
C TYR A 66 24.03 -8.37 8.66
N ARG A 67 24.19 -7.07 8.43
CA ARG A 67 24.07 -6.02 9.44
C ARG A 67 22.84 -5.16 9.13
N GLY A 68 21.77 -5.39 9.87
CA GLY A 68 20.55 -4.60 9.77
C GLY A 68 20.75 -3.15 10.23
N ASN A 69 19.91 -2.26 9.69
CA ASN A 69 19.77 -0.89 10.14
C ASN A 69 19.35 -0.87 11.62
N PRO A 70 19.94 0.01 12.47
CA PRO A 70 19.53 0.18 13.86
C PRO A 70 18.03 0.39 14.07
N ASN A 71 17.33 0.97 13.08
CA ASN A 71 15.89 1.25 13.17
C ASN A 71 15.01 0.00 12.98
N VAL A 72 15.59 -1.15 12.61
CA VAL A 72 14.83 -2.39 12.44
C VAL A 72 14.51 -2.96 13.82
N PRO A 73 13.22 -3.17 14.15
CA PRO A 73 12.81 -3.74 15.43
C PRO A 73 13.41 -5.14 15.60
N ARG A 74 13.92 -5.42 16.80
CA ARG A 74 14.58 -6.70 17.13
C ARG A 74 13.62 -7.67 17.78
N ASP A 75 12.68 -7.16 18.57
CA ASP A 75 11.68 -7.94 19.28
C ASP A 75 10.25 -7.42 19.04
N SER A 76 9.29 -8.05 19.70
CA SER A 76 7.88 -7.67 19.64
C SER A 76 7.59 -6.35 20.34
N LEU A 77 8.39 -5.97 21.35
CA LEU A 77 8.20 -4.73 22.10
C LEU A 77 8.61 -3.54 21.24
N ASP A 78 9.77 -3.60 20.58
CA ASP A 78 10.22 -2.62 19.59
C ASP A 78 9.16 -2.41 18.51
N LEU A 79 8.56 -3.51 18.03
CA LEU A 79 7.49 -3.47 17.03
C LEU A 79 6.26 -2.71 17.53
N GLN A 80 5.86 -2.95 18.78
CA GLN A 80 4.75 -2.26 19.43
C GLN A 80 5.09 -0.78 19.71
N LEU A 81 6.30 -0.47 20.14
CA LEU A 81 6.74 0.91 20.39
C LEU A 81 6.84 1.75 19.11
N GLN A 82 7.11 1.11 17.97
CA GLN A 82 7.15 1.78 16.65
C GLN A 82 5.76 2.03 16.04
N SER A 83 4.73 1.38 16.57
CA SER A 83 3.36 1.56 16.12
C SER A 83 2.82 2.96 16.42
N ARG A 84 1.72 3.33 15.76
CA ARG A 84 0.97 4.53 16.14
C ARG A 84 -0.28 4.11 16.89
N TYR A 85 -0.39 4.61 18.12
CA TYR A 85 -1.62 4.64 18.87
C TYR A 85 -2.21 6.05 18.80
N ASP A 86 -3.45 6.20 18.35
CA ASP A 86 -4.15 7.49 18.25
C ASP A 86 -5.30 7.52 19.25
N HIS A 87 -5.00 7.92 20.49
CA HIS A 87 -5.97 8.04 21.57
C HIS A 87 -7.04 9.13 21.32
N SER A 88 -6.81 10.04 20.36
CA SER A 88 -7.71 11.16 20.11
C SER A 88 -8.91 10.80 19.24
N ARG A 89 -8.87 9.64 18.56
CA ARG A 89 -9.93 9.18 17.65
C ARG A 89 -10.86 8.13 18.25
N GLU A 90 -10.42 7.42 19.28
CA GLU A 90 -11.20 6.36 19.93
C GLU A 90 -11.31 6.63 21.43
N ALA A 91 -12.53 6.92 21.88
CA ALA A 91 -12.80 7.32 23.26
C ALA A 91 -12.62 6.17 24.28
N PHE A 92 -12.62 4.90 23.83
CA PHE A 92 -12.47 3.72 24.68
C PHE A 92 -11.84 2.56 23.90
N PRO A 93 -10.50 2.37 23.97
CA PRO A 93 -9.87 1.22 23.31
C PRO A 93 -10.25 -0.08 24.02
N GLU A 94 -10.73 -1.06 23.28
CA GLU A 94 -10.87 -2.42 23.78
C GLU A 94 -9.51 -3.13 23.73
N LYS A 95 -9.31 -4.17 24.57
CA LYS A 95 -8.10 -5.01 24.49
C LYS A 95 -7.94 -5.72 23.14
N VAL A 96 -9.00 -5.73 22.34
CA VAL A 96 -9.05 -6.34 21.01
C VAL A 96 -8.53 -5.40 19.92
N ASP A 97 -8.38 -4.10 20.22
CA ASP A 97 -7.98 -3.12 19.23
C ASP A 97 -6.54 -3.35 18.77
N SER A 98 -6.39 -3.50 17.46
CA SER A 98 -5.12 -3.86 16.85
C SER A 98 -4.22 -2.64 16.74
N VAL A 99 -3.03 -2.76 17.31
CA VAL A 99 -1.94 -1.80 17.14
C VAL A 99 -1.52 -1.75 15.67
N LEU A 100 -1.73 -0.61 15.00
CA LEU A 100 -1.40 -0.44 13.58
C LEU A 100 0.02 0.13 13.39
N GLN A 101 0.77 -0.49 12.48
CA GLN A 101 2.07 0.04 12.09
C GLN A 101 1.92 1.31 11.25
N ARG A 102 2.85 2.25 11.44
CA ARG A 102 2.82 3.57 10.78
C ARG A 102 2.79 3.47 9.27
N GLU A 103 3.47 2.49 8.71
CA GLU A 103 3.54 2.20 7.28
C GLU A 103 2.25 1.63 6.69
N THR A 104 1.41 0.98 7.51
CA THR A 104 0.14 0.40 7.08
C THR A 104 -0.96 1.46 7.08
N CYS A 105 -0.85 2.41 8.01
CA CYS A 105 -1.65 3.63 7.98
C CYS A 105 -1.18 4.51 6.82
N LYS A 106 -1.94 4.56 5.72
CA LYS A 106 -1.74 5.59 4.69
C LYS A 106 -1.67 6.93 5.41
N ALA A 107 -0.56 7.64 5.24
CA ALA A 107 -0.26 8.84 6.00
C ALA A 107 -1.46 9.79 6.02
N VAL A 108 -2.13 9.84 7.16
CA VAL A 108 -2.71 11.09 7.63
C VAL A 108 -1.49 11.86 8.14
N THR A 109 -0.83 12.62 7.26
CA THR A 109 -0.11 13.80 7.75
C THR A 109 -1.15 14.66 8.47
N SER A 110 -0.71 15.46 9.44
CA SER A 110 -1.50 16.04 10.53
C SER A 110 -2.74 16.87 10.13
N TRP A 111 -3.06 16.99 8.84
CA TRP A 111 -4.24 17.63 8.31
C TRP A 111 -4.84 16.73 7.22
N SER A 112 -6.11 16.39 7.39
CA SER A 112 -6.97 15.54 6.57
C SER A 112 -7.22 16.08 5.14
N ALA A 113 -6.16 16.40 4.40
CA ALA A 113 -6.23 16.84 3.02
C ALA A 113 -5.97 15.65 2.07
N PRO A 114 -6.81 15.40 1.06
CA PRO A 114 -6.58 14.41 -0.02
C PRO A 114 -5.26 14.61 -0.79
N ALA A 115 -4.56 15.73 -0.60
CA ALA A 115 -3.28 16.06 -1.21
C ALA A 115 -2.06 15.67 -0.35
N ALA A 116 -2.27 15.30 0.93
CA ALA A 116 -1.22 14.92 1.87
C ALA A 116 -0.36 13.74 1.39
N GLU A 117 -0.92 12.81 0.62
CA GLU A 117 -0.18 11.68 0.05
C GLU A 117 0.98 12.12 -0.87
N LYS A 118 0.93 13.35 -1.39
CA LYS A 118 1.97 13.94 -2.27
C LYS A 118 2.97 14.81 -1.51
N GLU A 119 2.79 15.03 -0.22
CA GLU A 119 3.72 15.82 0.59
C GLU A 119 5.06 15.10 0.74
N ILE A 120 6.13 15.90 0.79
CA ILE A 120 7.49 15.41 1.02
C ILE A 120 7.53 14.75 2.40
N GLY A 121 7.61 13.42 2.43
CA GLY A 121 7.60 12.62 3.67
C GLY A 121 6.34 11.78 3.90
N ALA A 122 5.30 11.92 3.06
CA ALA A 122 4.07 11.13 3.15
C ALA A 122 4.30 9.62 2.93
N LYS A 123 5.31 9.27 2.12
CA LYS A 123 5.70 7.89 1.88
C LYS A 123 6.66 7.43 2.97
N ILE A 124 6.09 6.86 4.03
CA ILE A 124 6.85 6.29 5.14
C ILE A 124 7.74 5.17 4.58
N LYS A 125 9.06 5.31 4.75
CA LYS A 125 10.00 4.23 4.40
C LYS A 125 9.82 3.11 5.41
N VAL A 126 9.41 1.95 4.92
CA VAL A 126 9.35 0.72 5.71
C VAL A 126 10.75 0.32 6.18
N PHE A 127 10.85 -0.14 7.43
CA PHE A 127 12.11 -0.66 7.98
C PHE A 127 12.52 -1.99 7.33
N ARG A 128 11.57 -2.75 6.76
CA ARG A 128 11.79 -3.97 5.99
C ARG A 128 10.95 -3.99 4.71
N VAL A 129 11.53 -4.45 3.62
CA VAL A 129 10.87 -4.73 2.36
C VAL A 129 10.37 -6.18 2.37
N LEU A 130 9.05 -6.37 2.32
CA LEU A 130 8.45 -7.72 2.36
C LEU A 130 8.67 -8.52 1.07
N ARG A 131 8.88 -7.82 -0.05
CA ARG A 131 9.10 -8.42 -1.38
C ARG A 131 10.47 -8.03 -1.90
N ASN A 132 11.09 -8.85 -2.75
CA ASN A 132 12.33 -8.45 -3.43
C ASN A 132 12.01 -7.38 -4.49
N THR A 133 11.91 -6.13 -4.05
CA THR A 133 11.60 -4.97 -4.89
C THR A 133 12.69 -3.93 -4.72
N ARG A 134 13.08 -3.30 -5.83
CA ARG A 134 14.03 -2.20 -5.85
C ARG A 134 13.36 -0.90 -6.26
N THR A 135 13.85 0.20 -5.72
CA THR A 135 13.38 1.54 -6.15
C THR A 135 14.19 1.98 -7.36
N VAL A 136 13.51 2.28 -8.47
CA VAL A 136 14.11 2.73 -9.73
C VAL A 136 13.60 4.12 -10.07
N ARG A 137 14.50 4.97 -10.57
CA ARG A 137 14.15 6.29 -11.10
C ARG A 137 13.60 6.12 -12.51
N ARG A 138 12.29 6.30 -12.70
CA ARG A 138 11.62 6.25 -14.00
C ARG A 138 11.43 7.69 -14.50
N LYS A 139 11.76 7.93 -15.77
CA LYS A 139 11.44 9.20 -16.43
C LYS A 139 9.91 9.30 -16.50
N GLN A 140 9.34 10.41 -16.04
CA GLN A 140 7.92 10.64 -16.29
C GLN A 140 7.71 10.76 -17.80
N GLU A 141 6.74 10.02 -18.31
CA GLU A 141 6.28 10.23 -19.67
C GLU A 141 5.75 11.66 -19.74
N ASP A 142 6.24 12.42 -20.71
CA ASP A 142 5.76 13.78 -20.96
C ASP A 142 4.29 13.63 -21.35
N ALA A 143 3.41 13.88 -20.39
CA ALA A 143 1.98 13.89 -20.63
C ALA A 143 1.70 15.08 -21.54
N LEU A 144 1.76 14.88 -22.86
CA LEU A 144 1.31 15.81 -23.89
C LEU A 144 -0.23 16.01 -23.87
N GLY A 145 -0.86 15.72 -22.72
CA GLY A 145 -2.29 15.91 -22.52
C GLY A 145 -2.59 17.35 -22.15
N HIS A 146 -3.42 18.00 -22.96
CA HIS A 146 -4.14 19.22 -22.57
C HIS A 146 -4.79 18.98 -21.19
N PRO A 147 -4.80 19.92 -20.23
CA PRO A 147 -5.48 19.79 -18.93
C PRO A 147 -7.02 19.72 -19.04
N LEU A 148 -7.54 18.78 -19.82
CA LEU A 148 -8.96 18.47 -19.90
C LEU A 148 -9.32 17.61 -18.69
N ARG A 149 -9.94 18.25 -17.70
CA ARG A 149 -10.67 17.55 -16.65
C ARG A 149 -11.97 17.04 -17.27
N ILE A 150 -12.05 15.75 -17.56
CA ILE A 150 -13.32 15.12 -17.94
C ILE A 150 -14.20 15.10 -16.69
N GLY A 151 -15.03 16.12 -16.54
CA GLY A 151 -16.12 16.14 -15.58
C GLY A 151 -17.27 15.30 -16.13
N GLY A 152 -17.61 14.22 -15.42
CA GLY A 152 -18.82 13.44 -15.67
C GLY A 152 -19.62 13.33 -14.38
N CYS A 153 -20.95 13.42 -14.47
CA CYS A 153 -21.83 12.99 -13.39
C CYS A 153 -21.48 11.54 -13.05
N LYS A 154 -20.91 11.28 -11.86
CA LYS A 154 -20.60 9.93 -11.39
C LYS A 154 -21.85 9.03 -11.34
N GLU A 155 -23.01 9.67 -11.17
CA GLU A 155 -24.31 9.03 -11.12
C GLU A 155 -25.32 9.92 -11.87
N LYS A 156 -26.19 9.31 -12.68
CA LYS A 156 -27.42 9.97 -13.13
C LYS A 156 -28.43 9.88 -11.99
N VAL A 157 -28.27 10.73 -10.97
CA VAL A 157 -29.24 10.82 -9.89
C VAL A 157 -30.53 11.38 -10.49
N HIS A 158 -31.54 10.53 -10.64
CA HIS A 158 -32.85 10.96 -11.07
C HIS A 158 -33.39 11.96 -10.04
N PRO A 159 -34.02 13.08 -10.44
CA PRO A 159 -34.53 14.09 -9.50
C PRO A 159 -35.49 13.52 -8.44
N HIS A 160 -36.11 12.38 -8.73
CA HIS A 160 -37.04 11.69 -7.83
C HIS A 160 -36.38 10.58 -6.98
N SER A 161 -35.06 10.37 -7.09
CA SER A 161 -34.30 9.36 -6.33
C SER A 161 -33.75 9.92 -5.02
N VAL A 162 -34.60 10.56 -4.22
CA VAL A 162 -34.23 10.96 -2.85
C VAL A 162 -34.42 9.74 -1.95
N LYS A 163 -33.33 9.09 -1.53
CA LYS A 163 -33.38 8.03 -0.50
C LYS A 163 -33.69 8.67 0.86
N LEU A 164 -34.97 8.94 1.12
CA LEU A 164 -35.50 9.34 2.43
C LEU A 164 -35.95 8.15 3.29
N ILE A 165 -35.76 6.92 2.80
CA ILE A 165 -36.21 5.72 3.51
C ILE A 165 -35.19 5.38 4.59
N CYS A 166 -35.47 5.80 5.82
CA CYS A 166 -34.95 5.14 7.01
C CYS A 166 -35.47 3.70 6.98
N SER A 167 -34.60 2.72 6.71
CA SER A 167 -34.93 1.29 6.68
C SER A 167 -35.12 0.71 8.10
N GLY A 168 -35.78 1.46 8.97
CA GLY A 168 -36.13 1.04 10.33
C GLY A 168 -37.50 0.37 10.38
N VAL A 169 -37.82 -0.22 11.53
CA VAL A 169 -39.10 -0.92 11.74
C VAL A 169 -40.26 0.08 11.66
N HIS A 170 -41.10 -0.06 10.63
CA HIS A 170 -42.26 0.81 10.43
C HIS A 170 -43.36 0.48 11.46
N ASN A 171 -43.45 1.27 12.53
CA ASN A 171 -44.56 1.21 13.48
C ASN A 171 -45.44 2.48 13.36
N GLN A 172 -46.70 2.38 13.83
CA GLN A 172 -47.70 3.47 13.76
C GLN A 172 -47.26 4.77 14.48
N LEU A 173 -46.28 4.69 15.39
CA LEU A 173 -45.75 5.82 16.15
C LEU A 173 -44.72 6.65 15.37
N VAL A 174 -43.94 6.05 14.47
CA VAL A 174 -42.86 6.74 13.74
C VAL A 174 -43.25 7.20 12.33
N ASN A 175 -44.43 6.81 11.82
CA ASN A 175 -44.91 7.23 10.51
C ASN A 175 -46.42 7.48 10.56
N ASN A 176 -46.81 8.75 10.65
CA ASN A 176 -48.18 9.23 10.86
C ASN A 176 -49.07 9.10 9.59
N GLY A 177 -49.02 7.95 8.90
CA GLY A 177 -49.87 7.65 7.75
C GLY A 177 -49.25 7.77 6.36
N PHE A 178 -47.92 7.90 6.22
CA PHE A 178 -47.27 7.98 4.91
C PHE A 178 -46.53 6.68 4.55
N SER A 179 -47.28 5.63 4.23
CA SER A 179 -46.74 4.49 3.49
C SER A 179 -47.00 4.71 2.00
N ARG A 180 -45.93 4.82 1.20
CA ARG A 180 -46.01 4.85 -0.27
C ARG A 180 -45.75 3.43 -0.79
N GLN A 181 -46.54 2.99 -1.76
CA GLN A 181 -46.29 1.72 -2.44
C GLN A 181 -45.00 1.83 -3.28
N THR A 182 -44.13 0.81 -3.20
CA THR A 182 -42.78 0.82 -3.78
C THR A 182 -42.74 0.84 -5.31
N SER A 183 -43.85 0.51 -5.99
CA SER A 183 -43.91 0.48 -7.46
C SER A 183 -44.25 1.84 -8.08
N ASP A 184 -45.26 2.55 -7.56
CA ASP A 184 -45.87 3.69 -8.26
C ASP A 184 -46.10 4.94 -7.39
N GLY A 185 -45.73 4.92 -6.11
CA GLY A 185 -45.78 6.11 -5.24
C GLY A 185 -47.17 6.64 -4.89
N ASN A 186 -48.23 5.88 -5.23
CA ASN A 186 -49.61 6.20 -4.89
C ASN A 186 -49.93 5.82 -3.42
N PHE A 187 -50.94 6.46 -2.84
CA PHE A 187 -51.40 6.19 -1.47
C PHE A 187 -52.25 4.92 -1.42
N PHE A 188 -52.05 4.08 -0.39
CA PHE A 188 -53.00 3.01 -0.08
C PHE A 188 -54.32 3.64 0.37
N ARG A 189 -55.39 3.48 -0.41
CA ARG A 189 -56.75 3.74 0.09
C ARG A 189 -57.15 2.52 0.91
N TYR A 190 -57.46 2.74 2.18
CA TYR A 190 -58.17 1.78 3.01
C TYR A 190 -59.58 1.55 2.43
#